data_AF-A0A1M6DVH3-F1
#
_entry.id   AF-A0A1M6DVH3-F1
#
_cell.length_a   1.000
_cell.length_b   1.000
_cell.length_c   1.000
_cell.angle_alpha   90.00
_cell.angle_beta   90.00
_cell.angle_gamma   90.00
#
_symmetry.space_group_name_H-M   'P 1'
#
loop_
_entity.id
_entity.type
_entity.pdbx_description
1 polymer ?
#
loop_
_entity_poly.entity_id
_entity_poly.type
_entity_poly.pdbx_seq_one_letter_code
_entity_poly.pdbx_strand_id
1 'polypeptide(L)'
;MKCKNCGASVPSRLPACEYCGTANEVYIRRKQELELLKNIFNKARRRAIIETVPNVVIRVLNRFIFIAAMMLLVVLSISFAVFCLSSRIPVGNEKEHLMVLEKMRNEKRYDEIEDYVYRYDLYSDQYAVYLQSIKIHNTIDTFWSYKDSYENIRKEIGNGANPHPYTEEDARKKYVDMMTKAYEIFHYADEGILSENREYYQECSMEVMACLKYILGLNDEEIKKLCEYKYAYSDEFTDYCRKLYDQYSSQ
;
A
#
# COMPACT_ATOMS: atom_id res chain seq x y z
N MET A 1 -37.87 -76.13 29.95
CA MET A 1 -37.72 -76.24 31.42
C MET A 1 -39.09 -76.24 32.05
N LYS A 2 -39.28 -76.79 33.25
CA LYS A 2 -40.61 -76.84 33.86
C LYS A 2 -40.90 -75.55 34.62
N CYS A 3 -42.10 -75.00 34.45
CA CYS A 3 -42.57 -73.88 35.25
C CYS A 3 -42.66 -74.34 36.71
N LYS A 4 -42.04 -73.59 37.64
CA LYS A 4 -42.07 -73.92 39.07
C LYS A 4 -43.47 -73.88 39.67
N ASN A 5 -44.38 -73.10 39.08
CA ASN A 5 -45.72 -72.87 39.62
C ASN A 5 -46.77 -73.87 39.10
N CYS A 6 -46.85 -74.11 37.79
CA CYS A 6 -47.85 -75.02 37.21
C CYS A 6 -47.26 -76.34 36.67
N GLY A 7 -45.94 -76.55 36.76
CA GLY A 7 -45.27 -77.78 36.30
C GLY A 7 -45.17 -77.95 34.78
N ALA A 8 -45.87 -77.12 34.00
CA ALA A 8 -45.89 -77.19 32.53
C ALA A 8 -44.48 -77.00 31.94
N SER A 9 -44.20 -77.68 30.83
CA SER A 9 -42.93 -77.53 30.11
C SER A 9 -42.95 -76.22 29.31
N VAL A 10 -42.15 -75.25 29.72
CA VAL A 10 -42.06 -73.93 29.10
C VAL A 10 -40.72 -73.78 28.36
N PRO A 11 -40.73 -73.26 27.11
CA PRO A 11 -39.52 -72.87 26.38
C PRO A 11 -38.69 -71.82 27.13
N SER A 12 -37.36 -71.99 27.14
CA SER A 12 -36.44 -71.08 27.83
C SER A 12 -36.29 -69.69 27.19
N ARG A 13 -36.92 -69.47 26.03
CA ARG A 13 -36.87 -68.22 25.27
C ARG A 13 -38.05 -67.29 25.53
N LEU A 14 -39.06 -67.72 26.28
CA LEU A 14 -40.25 -66.92 26.56
C LEU A 14 -40.13 -66.19 27.89
N PRO A 15 -40.58 -64.93 28.02
CA PRO A 15 -40.42 -64.13 29.23
C PRO A 15 -41.29 -64.60 30.41
N ALA A 16 -42.37 -65.33 30.13
CA ALA A 16 -43.27 -65.89 31.13
C ALA A 16 -43.84 -67.24 30.66
N CYS A 17 -44.39 -68.01 31.60
CA CYS A 17 -45.14 -69.22 31.30
C CYS A 17 -46.46 -68.88 30.60
N GLU A 18 -46.71 -69.47 29.43
CA GLU A 18 -47.94 -69.22 28.64
C GLU A 18 -49.21 -69.74 29.34
N TYR A 19 -49.07 -70.70 30.26
CA TYR A 19 -50.20 -71.34 30.92
C TYR A 19 -50.64 -70.66 32.21
N CYS A 20 -49.72 -70.07 32.97
CA CYS A 20 -50.03 -69.46 34.28
C CYS A 20 -49.45 -68.05 34.46
N GLY A 21 -48.82 -67.49 33.43
CA GLY A 21 -48.25 -66.13 33.45
C GLY A 21 -47.03 -65.94 34.35
N THR A 22 -46.56 -66.98 35.05
CA THR A 22 -45.43 -66.86 35.98
C THR A 22 -44.13 -66.52 35.23
N ALA A 23 -43.41 -65.51 35.70
CA ALA A 23 -42.20 -65.02 35.08
C ALA A 23 -41.12 -66.12 34.95
N ASN A 24 -40.43 -66.11 33.82
CA ASN A 24 -39.40 -67.06 33.52
C ASN A 24 -38.02 -66.52 33.95
N GLU A 25 -37.56 -66.95 35.13
CA GLU A 25 -36.28 -66.54 35.71
C GLU A 25 -35.07 -66.83 34.80
N VAL A 26 -35.11 -67.92 34.01
CA VAL A 26 -34.01 -68.31 33.12
C VAL A 26 -33.90 -67.36 31.93
N TYR A 27 -35.03 -66.92 31.37
CA TYR A 27 -35.04 -65.92 30.32
C TYR A 27 -34.53 -64.57 30.82
N ILE A 28 -34.98 -64.14 32.00
CA ILE A 28 -34.58 -62.86 32.60
C ILE A 28 -33.08 -62.84 32.86
N ARG A 29 -32.51 -63.90 33.46
CA ARG A 29 -31.06 -64.00 33.72
C ARG A 29 -30.25 -63.96 32.43
N ARG A 30 -30.68 -64.70 31.41
CA ARG A 30 -30.00 -64.70 30.10
C ARG A 30 -30.04 -63.33 29.42
N LYS A 31 -31.17 -62.62 29.51
CA LYS A 31 -31.30 -61.27 28.96
C LYS A 31 -30.36 -60.29 29.67
N GLN A 32 -30.25 -60.37 30.98
CA GLN A 32 -29.32 -59.55 31.78
C GLN A 32 -27.85 -59.84 31.42
N GLU A 33 -27.48 -61.10 31.25
CA GLU A 33 -26.13 -61.48 30.80
C GLU A 33 -25.81 -60.93 29.39
N LEU A 34 -26.79 -60.99 28.48
CA LEU A 34 -26.64 -60.50 27.11
C LEU A 34 -26.52 -58.97 27.06
N GLU A 35 -27.28 -58.26 27.88
CA GLU A 35 -27.18 -56.81 28.04
C GLU A 35 -25.84 -56.39 28.66
N LEU A 36 -25.34 -57.14 29.64
CA LEU A 36 -24.04 -56.91 30.26
C LEU A 36 -22.89 -57.13 29.25
N LEU A 37 -22.94 -58.21 28.47
CA LEU A 37 -21.99 -58.46 27.38
C LEU A 37 -22.01 -57.37 26.32
N LYS A 38 -23.20 -56.90 25.93
CA LYS A 38 -23.36 -55.79 24.97
C LYS A 38 -22.76 -54.48 25.50
N ASN A 39 -22.94 -54.20 26.79
CA ASN A 39 -22.36 -53.02 27.43
C ASN A 39 -20.84 -53.09 27.52
N ILE A 40 -20.27 -54.26 27.85
CA ILE A 40 -18.82 -54.47 27.85
C ILE A 40 -18.24 -54.29 26.45
N PHE A 41 -18.87 -54.88 25.43
CA PHE A 41 -18.43 -54.74 24.04
C PHE A 41 -18.49 -53.29 23.55
N ASN A 42 -19.58 -52.58 23.86
CA ASN A 42 -19.73 -51.16 23.51
C ASN A 42 -18.70 -50.28 24.23
N LYS A 43 -18.36 -50.58 25.50
CA LYS A 43 -17.34 -49.86 26.27
C LYS A 43 -15.92 -50.14 25.75
N ALA A 44 -15.64 -51.36 25.28
CA ALA A 44 -14.38 -51.70 24.63
C ALA A 44 -14.26 -51.01 23.25
N ARG A 45 -15.32 -51.03 22.45
CA ARG A 45 -15.38 -50.33 21.15
C ARG A 45 -15.19 -48.82 21.29
N ARG A 46 -15.81 -48.19 22.29
CA ARG A 46 -15.61 -46.75 22.56
C ARG A 46 -14.16 -46.42 22.93
N ARG A 47 -13.49 -47.24 23.74
CA ARG A 47 -12.07 -47.04 24.08
C ARG A 47 -11.15 -47.16 22.86
N ALA A 48 -11.36 -48.18 22.02
CA ALA A 48 -10.58 -48.36 20.80
C ALA A 48 -10.74 -47.19 19.81
N ILE A 49 -11.94 -46.60 19.73
CA ILE A 49 -12.18 -45.40 18.92
C ILE A 49 -11.47 -44.18 19.52
N ILE A 50 -11.54 -43.98 20.84
CA ILE A 50 -10.90 -42.85 21.51
C ILE A 50 -9.37 -42.89 21.37
N GLU A 51 -8.74 -44.07 21.38
CA GLU A 51 -7.29 -44.22 21.24
C GLU A 51 -6.79 -44.06 19.79
N THR A 52 -7.62 -44.32 18.78
CA THR A 52 -7.22 -44.29 17.35
C THR A 52 -7.59 -43.01 16.61
N VAL A 53 -8.61 -42.28 17.08
CA VAL A 53 -9.08 -41.02 16.48
C VAL A 53 -8.04 -39.87 16.48
N PRO A 54 -7.24 -39.60 17.53
CA PRO A 54 -6.37 -38.42 17.54
C PRO A 54 -5.31 -38.47 16.42
N ASN A 55 -4.76 -39.66 16.12
CA ASN A 55 -3.73 -39.80 15.09
C ASN A 55 -4.27 -39.62 13.66
N VAL A 56 -5.52 -40.00 13.41
CA VAL A 56 -6.15 -39.83 12.08
C VAL A 56 -6.54 -38.37 11.86
N VAL A 57 -7.11 -37.72 12.88
CA VAL A 57 -7.51 -36.31 12.82
C VAL A 57 -6.28 -35.40 12.61
N ILE A 58 -5.19 -35.63 13.35
CA ILE A 58 -3.94 -34.85 13.19
C ILE A 58 -3.35 -35.05 11.79
N ARG A 59 -3.35 -36.28 11.25
CA ARG A 59 -2.81 -36.55 9.91
C ARG A 59 -3.63 -35.90 8.81
N VAL A 60 -4.96 -35.90 8.94
CA VAL A 60 -5.86 -35.25 7.99
C VAL A 60 -5.71 -33.73 8.08
N LEU A 61 -5.65 -33.16 9.29
CA LEU A 61 -5.45 -31.73 9.49
C LEU A 61 -4.10 -31.26 8.93
N ASN A 62 -3.01 -31.99 9.19
CA ASN A 62 -1.69 -31.69 8.62
C ASN A 62 -1.69 -31.74 7.10
N ARG A 63 -2.44 -32.67 6.50
CA ARG A 63 -2.58 -32.74 5.04
C ARG A 63 -3.31 -31.52 4.48
N PHE A 64 -4.37 -31.05 5.14
CA PHE A 64 -5.05 -29.82 4.74
C PHE A 64 -4.18 -28.57 4.90
N ILE A 65 -3.43 -28.47 6.01
CA ILE A 65 -2.46 -27.38 6.23
C ILE A 65 -1.39 -27.38 5.13
N PHE A 66 -0.86 -28.55 4.77
CA PHE A 66 0.15 -28.66 3.72
C PHE A 66 -0.41 -28.24 2.34
N ILE A 67 -1.62 -28.66 1.99
CA ILE A 67 -2.29 -28.25 0.74
C ILE A 67 -2.53 -26.74 0.74
N ALA A 68 -3.00 -26.17 1.85
CA ALA A 68 -3.22 -24.73 1.97
C ALA A 68 -1.91 -23.94 1.83
N ALA A 69 -0.83 -24.40 2.46
CA ALA A 69 0.50 -23.80 2.34
C ALA A 69 1.02 -23.85 0.89
N MET A 70 0.85 -24.98 0.20
CA MET A 70 1.23 -25.12 -1.21
C MET A 70 0.42 -24.20 -2.13
N MET A 71 -0.90 -24.10 -1.91
CA MET A 71 -1.76 -23.18 -2.67
C MET A 71 -1.35 -21.72 -2.44
N LEU A 72 -1.03 -21.35 -1.20
CA LEU A 72 -0.57 -20.00 -0.87
C LEU A 72 0.78 -19.70 -1.55
N LEU A 73 1.70 -20.66 -1.56
CA LEU A 73 2.97 -20.55 -2.30
C LEU A 73 2.74 -20.31 -3.80
N VAL A 74 1.84 -21.08 -4.42
CA VAL A 74 1.50 -20.91 -5.84
C VAL A 74 0.91 -19.53 -6.11
N VAL A 75 -0.02 -19.06 -5.27
CA VAL A 75 -0.62 -17.73 -5.41
C VAL A 75 0.43 -16.63 -5.28
N LEU A 76 1.34 -16.73 -4.30
CA LEU A 76 2.44 -15.79 -4.14
C LEU A 76 3.39 -15.82 -5.35
N SER A 77 3.74 -17.00 -5.86
CA SER A 77 4.60 -17.13 -7.04
C SER A 77 3.97 -16.55 -8.30
N ILE A 78 2.68 -16.78 -8.53
CA ILE A 78 1.94 -16.17 -9.64
C ILE A 78 1.86 -14.66 -9.47
N SER A 79 1.58 -14.18 -8.26
CA SER A 79 1.50 -12.73 -7.97
C SER A 79 2.85 -12.05 -8.20
N PHE A 80 3.95 -12.69 -7.77
CA PHE A 80 5.30 -12.22 -8.01
C PHE A 80 5.66 -12.25 -9.51
N ALA A 81 5.31 -13.32 -10.22
CA ALA A 81 5.54 -13.41 -11.67
C ALA A 81 4.75 -12.33 -12.43
N VAL A 82 3.49 -12.08 -12.06
CA VAL A 82 2.69 -10.98 -12.62
C VAL A 82 3.31 -9.63 -12.26
N PHE A 83 3.80 -9.42 -11.04
CA PHE A 83 4.50 -8.20 -10.67
C PHE A 83 5.73 -7.97 -11.54
N CYS A 84 6.61 -8.97 -11.69
CA CYS A 84 7.79 -8.90 -12.56
C CYS A 84 7.46 -8.69 -14.05
N LEU A 85 6.34 -9.24 -14.53
CA LEU A 85 5.88 -9.03 -15.92
C LEU A 85 5.12 -7.70 -16.09
N SER A 86 4.57 -7.14 -15.00
CA SER A 86 3.87 -5.85 -14.99
C SER A 86 4.82 -4.66 -14.83
N SER A 87 6.05 -4.91 -14.35
CA SER A 87 7.18 -4.02 -14.58
C SER A 87 7.41 -3.98 -16.08
N ARG A 88 6.78 -3.00 -16.72
CA ARG A 88 6.86 -2.74 -18.15
C ARG A 88 8.33 -2.81 -18.58
N ILE A 89 8.61 -3.69 -19.53
CA ILE A 89 9.96 -3.88 -20.05
C ILE A 89 10.26 -2.65 -20.93
N PRO A 90 11.37 -1.92 -20.67
CA PRO A 90 11.78 -0.81 -21.52
C PRO A 90 11.77 -1.20 -23.00
N VAL A 91 11.16 -0.36 -23.84
CA VAL A 91 11.05 -0.67 -25.27
C VAL A 91 12.31 -0.20 -25.98
N GLY A 92 13.27 -1.09 -26.18
CA GLY A 92 14.45 -0.83 -27.01
C GLY A 92 15.77 -1.23 -26.36
N ASN A 93 16.87 -0.75 -26.95
CA ASN A 93 18.22 -1.02 -26.48
C ASN A 93 18.63 0.05 -25.46
N GLU A 94 18.94 -0.38 -24.24
CA GLU A 94 19.39 0.50 -23.15
C GLU A 94 20.52 1.44 -23.56
N LYS A 95 21.54 0.96 -24.28
CA LYS A 95 22.67 1.79 -24.69
C LYS A 95 22.25 2.92 -25.61
N GLU A 96 21.27 2.66 -26.48
CA GLU A 96 20.73 3.68 -27.39
C GLU A 96 19.90 4.72 -26.61
N HIS A 97 19.07 4.28 -25.67
CA HIS A 97 18.32 5.19 -24.81
C HIS A 97 19.24 6.08 -23.98
N LEU A 98 20.26 5.51 -23.33
CA LEU A 98 21.24 6.27 -22.56
C LEU A 98 21.98 7.28 -23.44
N MET A 99 22.37 6.90 -24.67
CA MET A 99 23.03 7.83 -25.59
C MET A 99 22.12 9.00 -25.99
N VAL A 100 20.83 8.75 -26.23
CA VAL A 100 19.86 9.80 -26.56
C VAL A 100 19.61 10.71 -25.36
N LEU A 101 19.39 10.13 -24.19
CA LEU A 101 19.15 10.87 -22.95
C LEU A 101 20.37 11.71 -22.55
N GLU A 102 21.58 11.17 -22.69
CA GLU A 102 22.82 11.89 -22.42
C GLU A 102 23.01 13.05 -23.38
N LYS A 103 22.66 12.86 -24.66
CA LYS A 103 22.67 13.96 -25.64
C LYS A 103 21.68 15.06 -25.24
N MET A 104 20.44 14.71 -24.91
CA MET A 104 19.42 15.69 -24.48
C MET A 104 19.87 16.46 -23.23
N ARG A 105 20.44 15.76 -22.25
CA ARG A 105 20.99 16.37 -21.03
C ARG A 105 22.12 17.35 -21.34
N ASN A 106 23.10 16.95 -22.17
CA ASN A 106 24.20 17.82 -22.55
C ASN A 106 23.74 19.05 -23.36
N GLU A 107 22.65 18.91 -24.12
CA GLU A 107 21.99 20.01 -24.81
C GLU A 107 21.02 20.81 -23.89
N LYS A 108 20.93 20.46 -22.61
CA LYS A 108 20.02 21.04 -21.61
C LYS A 108 18.53 21.01 -22.00
N ARG A 109 18.13 20.05 -22.83
CA ARG A 109 16.75 19.82 -23.30
C ARG A 109 15.95 19.01 -22.29
N TYR A 110 15.86 19.52 -21.05
CA TYR A 110 15.28 18.80 -19.92
C TYR A 110 13.76 18.59 -20.05
N ASP A 111 13.08 19.51 -20.74
CA ASP A 111 11.67 19.43 -21.12
C ASP A 111 11.36 18.20 -21.98
N GLU A 112 12.28 17.85 -22.89
CA GLU A 112 12.10 16.70 -23.79
C GLU A 112 12.44 15.34 -23.14
N ILE A 113 13.21 15.36 -22.06
CA ILE A 113 13.64 14.13 -21.37
C ILE A 113 12.44 13.42 -20.74
N GLU A 114 11.50 14.15 -20.14
CA GLU A 114 10.30 13.55 -19.51
C GLU A 114 9.46 12.78 -20.53
N ASP A 115 9.14 13.42 -21.65
CA ASP A 115 8.37 12.82 -22.74
C ASP A 115 9.06 11.57 -23.30
N TYR A 116 10.39 11.60 -23.42
CA TYR A 116 11.16 10.46 -23.91
C TYR A 116 11.15 9.29 -22.90
N VAL A 117 11.42 9.57 -21.63
CA VAL A 117 11.40 8.58 -20.55
C VAL A 117 10.02 7.92 -20.44
N TYR A 118 8.95 8.72 -20.50
CA TYR A 118 7.58 8.24 -20.45
C TYR A 118 7.23 7.35 -21.65
N ARG A 119 7.62 7.76 -22.86
CA ARG A 119 7.32 7.04 -24.10
C ARG A 119 7.93 5.64 -24.15
N TYR A 120 9.14 5.47 -23.62
CA TYR A 120 9.88 4.22 -23.66
C TYR A 120 9.88 3.45 -22.33
N ASP A 121 9.19 3.97 -21.33
CA ASP A 121 9.02 3.40 -19.98
C ASP A 121 10.36 3.19 -19.25
N LEU A 122 11.16 4.26 -19.17
CA LEU A 122 12.55 4.22 -18.70
C LEU A 122 12.66 4.57 -17.20
N TYR A 123 12.08 3.75 -16.32
CA TYR A 123 11.95 4.05 -14.88
C TYR A 123 12.87 3.25 -13.94
N SER A 124 13.84 2.51 -14.47
CA SER A 124 14.80 1.76 -13.64
C SER A 124 15.96 2.62 -13.15
N ASP A 125 16.71 2.11 -12.17
CA ASP A 125 17.86 2.79 -11.54
C ASP A 125 18.93 3.25 -12.54
N GLN A 126 19.07 2.57 -13.69
CA GLN A 126 20.01 2.97 -14.74
C GLN A 126 19.70 4.34 -15.36
N TYR A 127 18.45 4.81 -15.23
CA TYR A 127 18.01 6.12 -15.72
C TYR A 127 17.89 7.16 -14.59
N ALA A 128 18.36 6.86 -13.38
CA ALA A 128 18.19 7.72 -12.20
C ALA A 128 18.68 9.16 -12.39
N VAL A 129 19.79 9.36 -13.12
CA VAL A 129 20.28 10.70 -13.47
C VAL A 129 19.23 11.51 -14.23
N TYR A 130 18.57 10.91 -15.21
CA TYR A 130 17.57 11.57 -16.04
C TYR A 130 16.24 11.75 -15.30
N LEU A 131 15.85 10.78 -14.49
CA LEU A 131 14.68 10.90 -13.61
C LEU A 131 14.86 12.03 -12.60
N GLN A 132 16.06 12.17 -12.03
CA GLN A 132 16.36 13.27 -11.13
C GLN A 132 16.39 14.62 -11.87
N SER A 133 16.88 14.67 -13.12
CA SER A 133 16.85 15.91 -13.91
C SER A 133 15.42 16.34 -14.26
N ILE A 134 14.54 15.39 -14.59
CA ILE A 134 13.10 15.66 -14.80
C ILE A 134 12.50 16.29 -13.53
N LYS A 135 12.75 15.69 -12.35
CA LYS A 135 12.19 16.20 -11.10
C LYS A 135 12.69 17.62 -10.78
N ILE A 136 13.97 17.91 -10.99
CA ILE A 136 14.52 19.28 -10.85
C ILE A 136 13.81 20.21 -11.84
N HIS A 137 13.76 19.84 -13.12
CA HIS A 137 13.17 20.63 -14.19
C HIS A 137 11.70 20.96 -13.94
N ASN A 138 10.88 19.96 -13.58
CA ASN A 138 9.46 20.16 -13.33
C ASN A 138 9.23 21.08 -12.12
N THR A 139 10.12 21.03 -11.12
CA THR A 139 10.03 21.91 -9.95
C THR A 139 10.33 23.37 -10.33
N ILE A 140 11.38 23.63 -11.11
CA ILE A 140 11.72 24.99 -11.56
C ILE A 140 10.70 25.53 -12.57
N ASP A 141 10.20 24.70 -13.49
CA ASP A 141 9.15 25.11 -14.43
C ASP A 141 7.85 25.47 -13.70
N THR A 142 7.46 24.68 -12.71
CA THR A 142 6.29 24.99 -11.87
C THR A 142 6.48 26.29 -11.07
N PHE A 143 7.68 26.55 -10.56
CA PHE A 143 8.01 27.82 -9.90
C PHE A 143 7.76 29.02 -10.84
N TRP A 144 8.29 28.96 -12.07
CA TRP A 144 8.12 30.03 -13.06
C TRP A 144 6.66 30.19 -13.50
N SER A 145 5.95 29.08 -13.71
CA SER A 145 4.52 29.08 -14.03
C SER A 145 3.67 29.79 -12.95
N TYR A 146 3.99 29.57 -11.68
CA TYR A 146 3.31 30.26 -10.57
C TYR A 146 3.70 31.72 -10.44
N LYS A 147 4.96 32.07 -10.67
CA LYS A 147 5.42 33.46 -10.76
C LYS A 147 4.66 34.22 -11.85
N ASP A 148 4.60 33.66 -13.06
CA ASP A 148 3.92 34.30 -14.19
C ASP A 148 2.40 34.39 -13.96
N SER A 149 1.80 33.36 -13.36
CA SER A 149 0.39 33.39 -12.95
C SER A 149 0.13 34.50 -11.93
N TYR A 150 1.00 34.66 -10.93
CA TYR A 150 0.91 35.70 -9.91
C TYR A 150 0.97 37.10 -10.54
N GLU A 151 1.96 37.36 -11.41
CA GLU A 151 2.09 38.65 -12.10
C GLU A 151 0.91 38.96 -13.00
N ASN A 152 0.41 37.97 -13.74
CA ASN A 152 -0.76 38.13 -14.60
C ASN A 152 -2.01 38.49 -13.78
N ILE A 153 -2.25 37.81 -12.65
CA ILE A 153 -3.37 38.13 -11.76
C ILE A 153 -3.23 39.56 -11.22
N ARG A 154 -2.04 39.95 -10.76
CA ARG A 154 -1.78 41.31 -10.24
C ARG A 154 -2.02 42.39 -11.29
N LYS A 155 -1.59 42.15 -12.52
CA LYS A 155 -1.83 43.05 -13.65
C LYS A 155 -3.31 43.19 -13.96
N GLU A 156 -4.05 42.07 -13.99
CA GLU A 156 -5.49 42.10 -14.22
C GLU A 156 -6.22 42.88 -13.12
N ILE A 157 -5.91 42.64 -11.84
CA ILE A 157 -6.49 43.40 -10.70
C ILE A 157 -6.18 44.90 -10.83
N GLY A 158 -4.95 45.25 -11.21
CA GLY A 158 -4.53 46.65 -11.38
C GLY A 158 -5.21 47.38 -12.55
N ASN A 159 -5.66 46.65 -13.58
CA ASN A 159 -6.31 47.23 -14.76
C ASN A 159 -7.76 47.67 -14.51
N GLY A 160 -8.39 47.26 -13.40
CA GLY A 160 -9.69 47.77 -12.95
C GLY A 160 -10.90 47.45 -13.85
N ALA A 161 -10.77 46.49 -14.77
CA ALA A 161 -11.84 46.07 -15.67
C ALA A 161 -12.87 45.16 -14.98
N ASN A 162 -14.13 45.61 -14.86
CA ASN A 162 -15.22 44.80 -14.29
C ASN A 162 -16.01 44.04 -15.37
N PRO A 163 -16.39 42.76 -15.16
CA PRO A 163 -16.10 41.91 -14.00
C PRO A 163 -14.68 41.30 -14.05
N HIS A 164 -13.97 41.29 -12.92
CA HIS A 164 -12.67 40.64 -12.81
C HIS A 164 -12.82 39.13 -12.57
N PRO A 165 -12.12 38.29 -13.37
CA PRO A 165 -12.10 36.84 -13.14
C PRO A 165 -11.24 36.43 -11.92
N TYR A 166 -10.44 37.33 -11.37
CA TYR A 166 -9.47 37.05 -10.30
C TYR A 166 -9.61 38.01 -9.12
N THR A 167 -9.22 37.52 -7.94
CA THR A 167 -9.26 38.25 -6.66
C THR A 167 -7.87 38.40 -6.06
N GLU A 168 -7.73 39.30 -5.07
CA GLU A 168 -6.49 39.44 -4.30
C GLU A 168 -6.09 38.15 -3.58
N GLU A 169 -7.07 37.33 -3.18
CA GLU A 169 -6.80 36.03 -2.57
C GLU A 169 -6.23 35.04 -3.60
N ASP A 170 -6.59 35.13 -4.88
CA ASP A 170 -5.98 34.32 -5.94
C ASP A 170 -4.51 34.69 -6.16
N ALA A 171 -4.19 35.99 -6.15
CA ALA A 171 -2.81 36.47 -6.23
C ALA A 171 -1.98 35.97 -5.04
N ARG A 172 -2.51 36.11 -3.83
CA ARG A 172 -1.89 35.62 -2.60
C ARG A 172 -1.67 34.11 -2.64
N LYS A 173 -2.66 33.35 -3.10
CA LYS A 173 -2.52 31.90 -3.26
C LYS A 173 -1.39 31.54 -4.22
N LYS A 174 -1.29 32.21 -5.37
CA LYS A 174 -0.21 31.99 -6.32
C LYS A 174 1.17 32.37 -5.80
N TYR A 175 1.25 33.42 -4.99
CA TYR A 175 2.49 33.75 -4.30
C TYR A 175 2.93 32.65 -3.32
N VAL A 176 1.99 32.10 -2.53
CA VAL A 176 2.28 30.97 -1.64
C VAL A 176 2.72 29.74 -2.44
N ASP A 177 1.98 29.39 -3.51
CA ASP A 177 2.30 28.27 -4.39
C ASP A 177 3.74 28.39 -4.96
N MET A 178 4.14 29.60 -5.39
CA MET A 178 5.49 29.91 -5.86
C MET A 178 6.54 29.75 -4.73
N MET A 179 6.28 30.28 -3.53
CA MET A 179 7.18 30.15 -2.39
C MET A 179 7.38 28.69 -1.95
N THR A 180 6.33 27.87 -2.03
CA THR A 180 6.42 26.43 -1.81
C THR A 180 7.38 25.78 -2.80
N LYS A 181 7.37 26.16 -4.08
CA LYS A 181 8.31 25.63 -5.07
C LYS A 181 9.74 26.12 -4.88
N ALA A 182 9.92 27.38 -4.46
CA ALA A 182 11.23 27.88 -4.06
C ALA A 182 11.81 27.06 -2.89
N TYR A 183 10.98 26.79 -1.86
CA TYR A 183 11.36 25.94 -0.73
C TYR A 183 11.76 24.54 -1.19
N GLU A 184 10.95 23.90 -2.05
CA GLU A 184 11.22 22.56 -2.58
C GLU A 184 12.56 22.51 -3.32
N ILE A 185 12.91 23.55 -4.09
CA ILE A 185 14.20 23.65 -4.76
C ILE A 185 15.33 23.76 -3.75
N PHE A 186 15.24 24.63 -2.74
CA PHE A 186 16.33 24.78 -1.76
C PHE A 186 16.58 23.53 -0.92
N HIS A 187 15.53 22.75 -0.63
CA HIS A 187 15.63 21.50 0.14
C HIS A 187 15.86 20.26 -0.73
N TYR A 188 15.86 20.41 -2.05
CA TYR A 188 16.09 19.29 -2.95
C TYR A 188 17.45 18.63 -2.70
N ALA A 189 18.46 19.42 -2.29
CA ALA A 189 19.77 18.91 -1.93
C ALA A 189 19.75 17.88 -0.78
N ASP A 190 18.80 18.01 0.15
CA ASP A 190 18.67 17.12 1.31
C ASP A 190 18.20 15.72 0.92
N GLU A 191 17.53 15.59 -0.24
CA GLU A 191 17.12 14.31 -0.82
C GLU A 191 18.28 13.54 -1.47
N GLY A 192 19.42 14.20 -1.69
CA GLY A 192 20.61 13.63 -2.33
C GLY A 192 20.68 13.90 -3.83
N ILE A 193 21.67 14.69 -4.24
CA ILE A 193 21.90 15.07 -5.65
C ILE A 193 22.98 14.18 -6.26
N LEU A 194 22.65 13.53 -7.37
CA LEU A 194 23.62 12.79 -8.19
C LEU A 194 24.64 13.78 -8.75
N SER A 195 25.91 13.38 -8.79
CA SER A 195 27.02 14.25 -9.19
C SER A 195 26.79 14.95 -10.53
N GLU A 196 26.16 14.23 -11.45
CA GLU A 196 25.82 14.63 -12.80
C GLU A 196 24.84 15.82 -12.77
N ASN A 197 23.89 15.86 -11.85
CA ASN A 197 22.89 16.92 -11.80
C ASN A 197 23.27 18.07 -10.87
N ARG A 198 24.45 18.06 -10.26
CA ARG A 198 24.86 19.09 -9.29
C ARG A 198 24.92 20.48 -9.91
N GLU A 199 25.51 20.60 -11.10
CA GLU A 199 25.62 21.88 -11.79
C GLU A 199 24.23 22.40 -12.18
N TYR A 200 23.39 21.55 -12.79
CA TYR A 200 22.03 21.92 -13.17
C TYR A 200 21.17 22.34 -11.97
N TYR A 201 21.27 21.59 -10.86
CA TYR A 201 20.62 21.96 -9.61
C TYR A 201 21.09 23.33 -9.08
N GLN A 202 22.39 23.59 -9.11
CA GLN A 202 22.95 24.87 -8.67
C GLN A 202 22.45 26.03 -9.53
N GLU A 203 22.40 25.86 -10.85
CA GLU A 203 21.81 26.84 -11.77
C GLU A 203 20.35 27.16 -11.36
N CYS A 204 19.50 26.15 -11.21
CA CYS A 204 18.10 26.33 -10.81
C CYS A 204 17.97 27.01 -9.43
N SER A 205 18.79 26.61 -8.46
CA SER A 205 18.80 27.20 -7.11
C SER A 205 19.19 28.68 -7.14
N MET A 206 20.19 29.04 -7.95
CA MET A 206 20.60 30.44 -8.13
C MET A 206 19.54 31.27 -8.85
N GLU A 207 18.83 30.71 -9.83
CA GLU A 207 17.72 31.38 -10.51
C GLU A 207 16.57 31.72 -9.56
N VAL A 208 16.15 30.75 -8.73
CA VAL A 208 15.14 30.98 -7.69
C VAL A 208 15.61 32.04 -6.71
N MET A 209 16.84 31.93 -6.21
CA MET A 209 17.43 32.91 -5.30
C MET A 209 17.42 34.32 -5.88
N ALA A 210 17.81 34.46 -7.15
CA ALA A 210 17.80 35.73 -7.85
C ALA A 210 16.38 36.29 -8.01
N CYS A 211 15.40 35.46 -8.33
CA CYS A 211 14.00 35.87 -8.41
C CYS A 211 13.49 36.37 -7.05
N LEU A 212 13.71 35.62 -5.97
CA LEU A 212 13.27 36.01 -4.63
C LEU A 212 13.91 37.35 -4.19
N LYS A 213 15.21 37.52 -4.45
CA LYS A 213 15.95 38.70 -4.00
C LYS A 213 15.68 39.94 -4.84
N TYR A 214 15.76 39.82 -6.16
CA TYR A 214 15.79 40.97 -7.07
C TYR A 214 14.44 41.29 -7.69
N ILE A 215 13.57 40.29 -7.86
CA ILE A 215 12.22 40.51 -8.41
C ILE A 215 11.22 40.73 -7.29
N LEU A 216 11.25 39.88 -6.25
CA LEU A 216 10.31 39.98 -5.12
C LEU A 216 10.82 40.87 -3.97
N GLY A 217 12.10 41.25 -3.99
CA GLY A 217 12.66 42.20 -3.00
C GLY A 217 12.91 41.62 -1.61
N LEU A 218 12.90 40.28 -1.46
CA LEU A 218 13.17 39.64 -0.17
C LEU A 218 14.62 39.85 0.23
N ASN A 219 14.85 40.07 1.52
CA ASN A 219 16.20 40.15 2.07
C ASN A 219 16.76 38.77 2.45
N ASP A 220 18.06 38.70 2.72
CA ASP A 220 18.76 37.44 2.98
C ASP A 220 18.23 36.72 4.24
N GLU A 221 17.75 37.44 5.26
CA GLU A 221 17.17 36.84 6.47
C GLU A 221 15.76 36.28 6.21
N GLU A 222 14.98 36.93 5.35
CA GLU A 222 13.65 36.42 4.97
C GLU A 222 13.78 35.13 4.15
N ILE A 223 14.71 35.09 3.21
CA ILE A 223 14.99 33.90 2.41
C ILE A 223 15.54 32.78 3.31
N LYS A 224 16.48 33.11 4.21
CA LYS A 224 17.01 32.14 5.17
C LYS A 224 15.89 31.55 6.04
N LYS A 225 15.00 32.39 6.57
CA LYS A 225 13.86 31.94 7.37
C LYS A 225 12.91 31.06 6.58
N LEU A 226 12.67 31.36 5.30
CA LEU A 226 11.90 30.50 4.40
C LEU A 226 12.52 29.09 4.34
N CYS A 227 13.84 29.00 4.34
CA CYS A 227 14.57 27.72 4.34
C CYS A 227 14.64 27.00 5.71
N GLU A 228 14.35 27.67 6.83
CA GLU A 228 14.44 27.06 8.17
C GLU A 228 13.20 26.23 8.54
N TYR A 229 12.10 26.39 7.80
CA TYR A 229 10.88 25.62 8.03
C TYR A 229 11.06 24.14 7.72
N LYS A 230 10.45 23.27 8.54
CA LYS A 230 10.52 21.82 8.34
C LYS A 230 9.66 21.31 7.18
N TYR A 231 8.54 21.98 6.90
CA TYR A 231 7.59 21.56 5.88
C TYR A 231 6.96 22.76 5.15
N ALA A 232 6.98 22.73 3.83
CA ALA A 232 6.41 23.76 2.94
C ALA A 232 4.88 23.87 2.98
N TYR A 233 4.19 22.88 3.54
CA TYR A 233 2.72 22.84 3.64
C TYR A 233 2.22 23.01 5.08
N SER A 234 3.08 23.48 5.98
CA SER A 234 2.68 23.81 7.35
C SER A 234 1.93 25.14 7.41
N ASP A 235 1.05 25.28 8.41
CA ASP A 235 0.36 26.55 8.68
C ASP A 235 1.35 27.68 8.93
N GLU A 236 2.45 27.40 9.66
CA GLU A 236 3.49 28.38 9.97
C GLU A 236 4.21 28.90 8.71
N PHE A 237 4.56 28.00 7.78
CA PHE A 237 5.16 28.37 6.50
C PHE A 237 4.19 29.20 5.65
N THR A 238 2.93 28.75 5.58
CA THR A 238 1.87 29.41 4.80
C THR A 238 1.62 30.82 5.34
N ASP A 239 1.48 30.97 6.66
CA ASP A 239 1.29 32.26 7.31
C ASP A 239 2.49 33.18 7.14
N TYR A 240 3.71 32.64 7.13
CA TYR A 240 4.90 33.42 6.84
C TYR A 240 4.91 33.93 5.39
N CYS A 241 4.60 33.09 4.41
CA CYS A 241 4.49 33.48 3.01
C CYS A 241 3.40 34.54 2.81
N ARG A 242 2.25 34.45 3.50
CA ARG A 242 1.21 35.46 3.48
C ARG A 242 1.66 36.80 4.08
N LYS A 243 2.46 36.79 5.15
CA LYS A 243 3.05 38.01 5.71
C LYS A 243 4.01 38.68 4.73
N LEU A 244 4.86 37.90 4.06
CA LEU A 244 5.73 38.41 3.00
C LEU A 244 4.92 38.99 1.84
N TYR A 245 3.85 38.29 1.44
CA TYR A 245 2.92 38.81 0.45
C TYR A 245 2.37 40.17 0.85
N ASP A 246 1.80 40.30 2.05
CA ASP A 246 1.19 41.58 2.49
C ASP A 246 2.24 42.70 2.60
N GLN A 247 3.51 42.37 2.92
CA GLN A 247 4.63 43.31 3.00
C GLN A 247 5.09 43.83 1.63
N TYR A 248 5.16 42.95 0.62
CA TYR A 248 5.77 43.26 -0.68
C TYR A 248 4.77 43.45 -1.82
N SER A 249 3.53 42.99 -1.69
CA SER A 249 2.47 43.18 -2.71
C SER A 249 1.95 44.62 -2.80
N SER A 250 2.34 45.51 -1.88
CA SER A 250 1.96 46.93 -1.92
C SER A 250 2.99 47.82 -2.63
N GLN A 251 4.07 47.24 -3.16
CA GLN A 251 5.12 47.92 -3.92
C GLN A 251 4.87 47.77 -5.43
#